data_AF-A0AAD7Q867-F1
#
_entry.id   AF-A0AAD7Q867-F1
#
_cell.length_a   1.000
_cell.length_b   1.000
_cell.length_c   1.000
_cell.angle_alpha   90.00
_cell.angle_beta   90.00
_cell.angle_gamma   90.00
#
_symmetry.space_group_name_H-M   'P 1'
#
loop_
_entity.id
_entity.type
_entity.pdbx_description
1 polymer ?
#
loop_
_entity_poly.entity_id
_entity_poly.type
_entity_poly.pdbx_seq_one_letter_code
_entity_poly.pdbx_strand_id
1 'polypeptide(L)'
;MSHPIFSQPSMQHSSINAHGPELDVLSKTRKTFFERIMGAKDQDRGNATAEIPRIPKTLQDVESIKDFYVPKVVSIGPYHHGKKEEYQRMESLKIRMAWKFIRHFDINDVYESVATVSDSVKNQYENETTAENFQDEKFRQIMFLDGCFICQFLCDEYFGLSTMNPDDIDAVSVDIMLLENQLPFEVLRKLLGVRFNAGDHQALVPVLAFIQYMSFVPPAQNISDPPMELVSDQTPVHLLHLFWKYVACRKGGIQRRSVSSPEQEESSNLVEEEDLGDTNIIQYGANELKNSAIYFERINSGGVTHTTFQSKCISGWLRLPPIDVDDTTECMLLNLAAYEAYGSNFITNAADKDDKFAITSFMFFMTDLLDNSEGVKVLQAAHILNNNLESQNNEEVVKLFHQATRYFTQDNSVQYQKIRKEISCHCKDRVKIKVGTWMDEVRKTYFSSPWAAIAVFASALALALTAAQTYFAIYPRNQNRE
;
A
#
# COMPACT_ATOMS: atom_id res chain seq x y z
N MET A 1 43.02 43.56 -46.05
CA MET A 1 44.33 44.09 -46.49
C MET A 1 45.33 43.83 -45.38
N SER A 2 46.31 42.96 -45.69
CA SER A 2 47.73 43.00 -45.29
C SER A 2 48.16 43.16 -43.81
N HIS A 3 48.91 42.15 -43.33
CA HIS A 3 49.63 41.98 -42.05
C HIS A 3 50.59 43.12 -41.64
N PRO A 4 51.12 43.17 -40.38
CA PRO A 4 52.32 42.41 -39.99
C PRO A 4 52.21 41.75 -38.58
N ILE A 5 52.67 40.51 -38.35
CA ILE A 5 54.05 39.99 -38.14
C ILE A 5 54.64 40.28 -36.74
N PHE A 6 54.98 39.16 -36.10
CA PHE A 6 55.70 38.90 -34.85
C PHE A 6 56.85 39.85 -34.48
N SER A 7 56.99 40.09 -33.17
CA SER A 7 58.30 40.12 -32.49
C SER A 7 58.11 39.77 -31.01
N GLN A 8 58.65 38.62 -30.59
CA GLN A 8 58.96 38.37 -29.18
C GLN A 8 60.18 39.21 -28.78
N PRO A 9 60.22 39.66 -27.52
CA PRO A 9 61.47 39.59 -26.77
C PRO A 9 61.29 38.81 -25.47
N SER A 10 62.24 37.91 -25.27
CA SER A 10 62.52 37.10 -24.09
C SER A 10 62.68 37.92 -22.81
N MET A 11 62.02 37.49 -21.73
CA MET A 11 62.47 37.74 -20.35
C MET A 11 62.26 36.48 -19.49
N GLN A 12 63.40 35.82 -19.23
CA GLN A 12 63.79 35.16 -17.98
C GLN A 12 62.69 34.48 -17.15
N HIS A 13 62.51 33.17 -17.36
CA HIS A 13 61.98 32.31 -16.30
C HIS A 13 63.06 32.11 -15.23
N SER A 14 62.95 32.89 -14.15
CA SER A 14 63.49 32.51 -12.86
C SER A 14 62.68 31.33 -12.32
N SER A 15 63.41 30.31 -11.89
CA SER A 15 62.87 29.07 -11.36
C SER A 15 62.11 29.32 -10.05
N ILE A 16 60.81 29.04 -10.04
CA ILE A 16 60.12 28.58 -8.83
C ILE A 16 59.73 27.14 -9.10
N ASN A 17 60.67 26.25 -8.83
CA ASN A 17 60.42 24.82 -8.67
C ASN A 17 59.60 24.64 -7.38
N ALA A 18 58.29 24.58 -7.51
CA ALA A 18 57.42 24.19 -6.39
C ALA A 18 56.19 23.39 -6.85
N HIS A 19 56.24 22.64 -7.95
CA HIS A 19 55.07 21.86 -8.40
C HIS A 19 55.45 20.55 -9.12
N GLY A 20 56.45 19.84 -8.60
CA GLY A 20 56.87 18.53 -9.13
C GLY A 20 56.16 17.32 -8.47
N PRO A 21 56.04 17.26 -7.12
CA PRO A 21 55.43 16.10 -6.47
C PRO A 21 53.90 16.19 -6.38
N GLU A 22 53.37 17.37 -6.10
CA GLU A 22 51.95 17.56 -5.77
C GLU A 22 51.04 17.44 -7.00
N LEU A 23 51.49 17.97 -8.14
CA LEU A 23 50.82 17.81 -9.44
C LEU A 23 50.91 16.36 -9.95
N ASP A 24 52.01 15.66 -9.69
CA ASP A 24 52.16 14.25 -10.06
C ASP A 24 51.30 13.33 -9.19
N VAL A 25 51.20 13.62 -7.88
CA VAL A 25 50.27 12.96 -6.94
C VAL A 25 48.82 13.23 -7.34
N LEU A 26 48.42 14.48 -7.57
CA LEU A 26 47.07 14.82 -8.05
C LEU A 26 46.74 14.13 -9.37
N SER A 27 47.71 14.03 -10.29
CA SER A 27 47.51 13.33 -11.56
C SER A 27 47.33 11.83 -11.38
N LYS A 28 48.09 11.20 -10.47
CA LYS A 28 47.97 9.79 -10.12
C LYS A 28 46.69 9.48 -9.38
N THR A 29 46.28 10.32 -8.42
CA THR A 29 45.02 10.20 -7.69
C THR A 29 43.83 10.36 -8.63
N ARG A 30 43.89 11.33 -9.55
CA ARG A 30 42.85 11.52 -10.57
C ARG A 30 42.80 10.34 -11.54
N LYS A 31 43.95 9.80 -11.95
CA LYS A 31 44.03 8.65 -12.84
C LYS A 31 43.52 7.38 -12.18
N THR A 32 43.87 7.11 -10.92
CA THR A 32 43.31 5.99 -10.14
C THR A 32 41.82 6.16 -9.88
N PHE A 33 41.34 7.38 -9.62
CA PHE A 33 39.92 7.66 -9.49
C PHE A 33 39.16 7.39 -10.80
N PHE A 34 39.68 7.86 -11.93
CA PHE A 34 39.09 7.58 -13.25
C PHE A 34 39.21 6.11 -13.66
N GLU A 35 40.31 5.42 -13.36
CA GLU A 35 40.41 3.97 -13.56
C GLU A 35 39.42 3.21 -12.67
N ARG A 36 39.10 3.71 -11.48
CA ARG A 36 38.03 3.15 -10.63
C ARG A 36 36.64 3.37 -11.22
N ILE A 37 36.39 4.53 -11.85
CA ILE A 37 35.12 4.85 -12.52
C ILE A 37 34.98 4.10 -13.84
N MET A 38 36.04 4.04 -14.64
CA MET A 38 36.04 3.40 -15.96
C MET A 38 36.22 1.87 -15.87
N GLY A 39 36.81 1.39 -14.77
CA GLY A 39 36.93 -0.02 -14.41
C GLY A 39 35.77 -0.53 -13.57
N ALA A 40 34.93 0.37 -13.02
CA ALA A 40 33.55 0.03 -12.76
C ALA A 40 32.93 -0.25 -14.13
N LYS A 41 33.00 -1.52 -14.55
CA LYS A 41 32.04 -2.03 -15.52
C LYS A 41 30.67 -1.55 -15.04
N ASP A 42 29.72 -1.41 -15.95
CA ASP A 42 28.35 -1.71 -15.59
C ASP A 42 28.36 -3.16 -15.05
N GLN A 43 28.74 -3.33 -13.78
CA GLN A 43 27.76 -3.85 -12.88
C GLN A 43 26.56 -2.95 -13.13
N ASP A 44 25.75 -3.35 -14.12
CA ASP A 44 24.35 -3.56 -13.80
C ASP A 44 24.40 -3.94 -12.33
N ARG A 45 23.88 -3.06 -11.47
CA ARG A 45 23.35 -3.51 -10.20
C ARG A 45 22.45 -4.65 -10.64
N GLY A 46 23.01 -5.86 -10.65
CA GLY A 46 22.34 -7.04 -11.11
C GLY A 46 21.15 -7.04 -10.19
N ASN A 47 19.99 -6.77 -10.76
CA ASN A 47 18.70 -6.63 -10.11
C ASN A 47 18.25 -7.92 -9.40
N ALA A 48 19.18 -8.73 -8.87
CA ALA A 48 18.89 -9.62 -7.77
C ALA A 48 18.90 -8.77 -6.49
N THR A 49 17.86 -7.93 -6.34
CA THR A 49 17.43 -7.57 -4.98
C THR A 49 16.98 -8.89 -4.30
N ALA A 50 16.90 -8.98 -2.99
CA ALA A 50 16.35 -10.20 -2.39
C ALA A 50 14.81 -10.18 -2.49
N GLU A 51 14.20 -11.35 -2.67
CA GLU A 51 12.75 -11.52 -2.60
C GLU A 51 12.21 -11.22 -1.18
N ILE A 52 13.06 -11.42 -0.17
CA ILE A 52 12.90 -10.95 1.21
C ILE A 52 14.06 -9.96 1.46
N PRO A 53 13.88 -8.65 1.16
CA PRO A 53 14.93 -7.65 1.29
C PRO A 53 15.17 -7.26 2.75
N ARG A 54 16.35 -6.70 3.01
CA ARG A 54 16.63 -5.99 4.27
C ARG A 54 16.10 -4.57 4.18
N ILE A 55 15.62 -4.07 5.31
CA ILE A 55 15.29 -2.65 5.49
C ILE A 55 16.60 -1.86 5.42
N PRO A 56 16.70 -0.85 4.55
CA PRO A 56 17.92 -0.04 4.48
C PRO A 56 18.23 0.63 5.81
N LYS A 57 19.53 0.78 6.10
CA LYS A 57 20.01 1.46 7.32
C LYS A 57 19.41 2.85 7.51
N THR A 58 19.11 3.56 6.43
CA THR A 58 18.47 4.88 6.46
C THR A 58 17.10 4.89 7.14
N LEU A 59 16.35 3.78 7.12
CA LEU A 59 15.10 3.63 7.87
C LEU A 59 15.33 3.02 9.25
N GLN A 60 16.29 2.09 9.39
CA GLN A 60 16.62 1.47 10.68
C GLN A 60 17.22 2.45 11.70
N ASP A 61 17.91 3.50 11.23
CA ASP A 61 18.54 4.51 12.09
C ASP A 61 17.54 5.60 12.54
N VAL A 62 16.28 5.55 12.07
CA VAL A 62 15.25 6.51 12.45
C VAL A 62 14.61 6.07 13.77
N GLU A 63 14.99 6.74 14.86
CA GLU A 63 14.57 6.41 16.23
C GLU A 63 13.05 6.21 16.38
N SER A 64 12.24 7.02 15.70
CA SER A 64 10.78 6.98 15.82
C SER A 64 10.11 5.80 15.11
N ILE A 65 10.81 5.08 14.23
CA ILE A 65 10.22 3.95 13.47
C ILE A 65 11.06 2.67 13.50
N LYS A 66 12.28 2.69 14.04
CA LYS A 66 13.17 1.53 14.05
C LYS A 66 12.51 0.29 14.67
N ASP A 67 11.70 0.49 15.71
CA ASP A 67 11.06 -0.59 16.46
C ASP A 67 9.91 -1.25 15.69
N PHE A 68 9.43 -0.65 14.60
CA PHE A 68 8.43 -1.25 13.71
C PHE A 68 9.00 -2.30 12.75
N TYR A 69 10.31 -2.44 12.66
CA TYR A 69 10.98 -3.39 11.75
C TYR A 69 11.72 -4.52 12.47
N VAL A 70 11.70 -4.52 13.80
CA VAL A 70 12.44 -5.49 14.61
C VAL A 70 11.46 -6.35 15.39
N PRO A 71 11.56 -7.69 15.34
CA PRO A 71 10.67 -8.55 16.10
C PRO A 71 10.78 -8.29 17.60
N LYS A 72 9.62 -8.33 18.27
CA LYS A 72 9.47 -8.04 19.69
C LYS A 72 9.61 -9.30 20.54
N VAL A 73 9.02 -10.40 20.10
CA VAL A 73 8.93 -11.65 20.88
C VAL A 73 9.49 -12.86 20.15
N VAL A 74 9.35 -12.97 18.82
CA VAL A 74 9.74 -14.16 18.05
C VAL A 74 10.53 -13.83 16.79
N SER A 75 11.71 -14.42 16.69
CA SER A 75 12.50 -14.42 15.45
C SER A 75 12.02 -15.54 14.53
N ILE A 76 11.85 -15.19 13.25
CA ILE A 76 11.46 -16.06 12.15
C ILE A 76 12.46 -15.89 11.01
N GLY A 77 12.97 -17.00 10.50
CA GLY A 77 13.92 -16.99 9.41
C GLY A 77 15.34 -16.55 9.85
N PRO A 78 16.25 -16.39 8.89
CA PRO A 78 17.68 -16.26 9.16
C PRO A 78 18.10 -14.87 9.66
N TYR A 79 17.32 -13.82 9.37
CA TYR A 79 17.73 -12.43 9.63
C TYR A 79 17.81 -12.08 11.11
N HIS A 80 16.89 -12.56 11.95
CA HIS A 80 16.88 -12.25 13.38
C HIS A 80 17.34 -13.42 14.26
N HIS A 81 17.66 -14.58 13.65
CA HIS A 81 17.97 -15.81 14.36
C HIS A 81 19.18 -15.65 15.30
N GLY A 82 18.98 -15.95 16.58
CA GLY A 82 20.03 -15.93 17.60
C GLY A 82 20.58 -14.53 17.94
N LYS A 83 19.93 -13.44 17.50
CA LYS A 83 20.44 -12.07 17.73
C LYS A 83 20.08 -11.47 19.08
N LYS A 84 18.97 -11.89 19.70
CA LYS A 84 18.53 -11.36 21.00
C LYS A 84 18.28 -12.49 21.98
N GLU A 85 18.79 -12.32 23.20
CA GLU A 85 18.50 -13.23 24.32
C GLU A 85 17.02 -13.18 24.73
N GLU A 86 16.35 -12.05 24.50
CA GLU A 86 14.93 -11.83 24.79
C GLU A 86 14.01 -12.85 24.09
N TYR A 87 14.44 -13.44 22.97
CA TYR A 87 13.66 -14.44 22.25
C TYR A 87 13.70 -15.84 22.89
N GLN A 88 14.54 -16.11 23.90
CA GLN A 88 14.74 -17.47 24.45
C GLN A 88 13.44 -18.17 24.89
N ARG A 89 12.51 -17.43 25.50
CA ARG A 89 11.18 -17.95 25.86
C ARG A 89 10.44 -18.44 24.61
N MET A 90 10.39 -17.63 23.56
CA MET A 90 9.70 -17.97 22.32
C MET A 90 10.45 -19.03 21.51
N GLU A 91 11.78 -19.07 21.52
CA GLU A 91 12.55 -20.16 20.92
C GLU A 91 12.19 -21.52 21.56
N SER A 92 12.03 -21.57 22.88
CA SER A 92 11.56 -22.77 23.58
C SER A 92 10.13 -23.15 23.17
N LEU A 93 9.27 -22.15 22.97
CA LEU A 93 7.89 -22.35 22.53
C LEU A 93 7.81 -22.85 21.08
N LYS A 94 8.67 -22.35 20.18
CA LYS A 94 8.76 -22.81 18.79
C LYS A 94 8.97 -24.32 18.72
N ILE A 95 9.86 -24.86 19.55
CA ILE A 95 10.09 -26.32 19.62
C ILE A 95 8.80 -27.07 20.01
N ARG A 96 8.08 -26.57 21.01
CA ARG A 96 6.81 -27.17 21.47
C ARG A 96 5.73 -27.11 20.38
N MET A 97 5.61 -25.99 19.68
CA MET A 97 4.67 -25.82 18.57
C MET A 97 5.03 -26.68 17.37
N ALA A 98 6.32 -26.76 17.02
CA ALA A 98 6.79 -27.65 15.98
C ALA A 98 6.48 -29.11 16.30
N TRP A 99 6.70 -29.54 17.55
CA TRP A 99 6.30 -30.88 18.01
C TRP A 99 4.79 -31.11 17.86
N LYS A 100 3.94 -30.14 18.24
CA LYS A 100 2.49 -30.24 18.04
C LYS A 100 2.12 -30.39 16.56
N PHE A 101 2.79 -29.66 15.67
CA PHE A 101 2.59 -29.75 14.22
C PHE A 101 2.86 -31.16 13.70
N ILE A 102 4.02 -31.73 14.08
CA ILE A 102 4.52 -32.99 13.53
C ILE A 102 4.06 -34.23 14.30
N ARG A 103 3.29 -34.10 15.39
CA ARG A 103 2.98 -35.21 16.33
C ARG A 103 2.33 -36.46 15.71
N HIS A 104 1.83 -36.35 14.48
CA HIS A 104 1.18 -37.42 13.72
C HIS A 104 1.96 -37.83 12.46
N PHE A 105 3.18 -37.33 12.27
CA PHE A 105 4.02 -37.56 11.10
C PHE A 105 5.40 -38.08 11.53
N ASP A 106 6.11 -38.74 10.62
CA ASP A 106 7.52 -39.06 10.83
C ASP A 106 8.36 -37.78 10.68
N ILE A 107 9.14 -37.44 11.71
CA ILE A 107 9.92 -36.20 11.72
C ILE A 107 10.94 -36.14 10.57
N ASN A 108 11.54 -37.27 10.19
CA ASN A 108 12.55 -37.29 9.13
C ASN A 108 11.87 -37.03 7.78
N ASP A 109 10.71 -37.63 7.53
CA ASP A 109 9.97 -37.41 6.28
C ASP A 109 9.57 -35.94 6.13
N VAL A 110 9.06 -35.30 7.20
CA VAL A 110 8.71 -33.88 7.16
C VAL A 110 9.96 -33.01 7.00
N TYR A 111 11.04 -33.33 7.73
CA TYR A 111 12.30 -32.59 7.65
C TYR A 111 12.89 -32.63 6.24
N GLU A 112 13.02 -33.81 5.65
CA GLU A 112 13.50 -33.98 4.28
C GLU A 112 12.61 -33.25 3.28
N SER A 113 11.29 -33.26 3.49
CA SER A 113 10.36 -32.50 2.65
C SER A 113 10.67 -30.99 2.64
N VAL A 114 11.05 -30.42 3.79
CA VAL A 114 11.46 -29.01 3.90
C VAL A 114 12.88 -28.80 3.38
N ALA A 115 13.81 -29.74 3.63
CA ALA A 115 15.17 -29.66 3.14
C ALA A 115 15.23 -29.54 1.60
N THR A 116 14.40 -30.29 0.89
CA THR A 116 14.33 -30.22 -0.59
C THR A 116 13.96 -28.85 -1.15
N VAL A 117 13.14 -28.07 -0.43
CA VAL A 117 12.75 -26.72 -0.85
C VAL A 117 13.63 -25.63 -0.25
N SER A 118 14.28 -25.91 0.89
CA SER A 118 15.14 -24.94 1.58
C SER A 118 16.32 -24.51 0.72
N ASP A 119 16.92 -25.45 -0.01
CA ASP A 119 18.08 -25.17 -0.86
C ASP A 119 17.74 -24.24 -2.03
N SER A 120 16.51 -24.32 -2.58
CA SER A 120 16.07 -23.44 -3.68
C SER A 120 15.71 -22.04 -3.22
N VAL A 121 15.22 -21.88 -1.99
CA VAL A 121 14.76 -20.58 -1.46
C VAL A 121 15.85 -19.78 -0.75
N LYS A 122 17.05 -20.34 -0.55
CA LYS A 122 18.17 -19.66 0.11
C LYS A 122 18.54 -18.34 -0.57
N ASN A 123 18.44 -18.28 -1.91
CA ASN A 123 18.74 -17.08 -2.71
C ASN A 123 17.65 -16.00 -2.64
N GLN A 124 16.53 -16.26 -1.94
CA GLN A 124 15.49 -15.25 -1.70
C GLN A 124 15.89 -14.26 -0.61
N TYR A 125 16.97 -14.51 0.13
CA TYR A 125 17.53 -13.62 1.14
C TYR A 125 18.81 -12.93 0.64
N GLU A 126 19.06 -11.71 1.09
CA GLU A 126 20.30 -10.98 0.79
C GLU A 126 21.58 -11.72 1.23
N ASN A 127 22.56 -11.73 0.33
CA ASN A 127 23.83 -12.47 0.43
C ASN A 127 24.62 -12.18 1.72
N GLU A 128 24.51 -11.00 2.34
CA GLU A 128 25.23 -10.67 3.58
C GLU A 128 24.81 -11.53 4.79
N THR A 129 23.71 -12.27 4.67
CA THR A 129 23.24 -13.20 5.71
C THR A 129 23.39 -14.68 5.36
N THR A 130 23.63 -15.00 4.08
CA THR A 130 23.73 -16.38 3.55
C THR A 130 25.13 -16.72 3.03
N ALA A 131 25.99 -15.74 2.77
CA ALA A 131 27.35 -15.95 2.31
C ALA A 131 28.30 -16.11 3.52
N GLU A 132 28.83 -17.32 3.66
CA GLU A 132 29.99 -17.74 4.46
C GLU A 132 29.78 -18.26 5.90
N ASN A 133 28.67 -17.96 6.62
CA ASN A 133 28.53 -18.37 8.04
C ASN A 133 27.38 -19.33 8.41
N PHE A 134 26.42 -19.61 7.53
CA PHE A 134 25.44 -20.67 7.78
C PHE A 134 25.87 -21.94 7.06
N GLN A 135 26.26 -22.97 7.84
CA GLN A 135 26.27 -24.34 7.34
C GLN A 135 24.85 -24.65 6.81
N ASP A 136 24.72 -25.17 5.60
CA ASP A 136 23.42 -25.40 4.93
C ASP A 136 22.42 -26.15 5.83
N GLU A 137 22.94 -27.05 6.66
CA GLU A 137 22.17 -27.76 7.67
C GLU A 137 21.48 -26.85 8.69
N LYS A 138 22.17 -25.82 9.20
CA LYS A 138 21.59 -24.86 10.14
C LYS A 138 20.48 -24.04 9.47
N PHE A 139 20.63 -23.69 8.19
CA PHE A 139 19.59 -22.99 7.45
C PHE A 139 18.33 -23.85 7.32
N ARG A 140 18.48 -25.13 6.95
CA ARG A 140 17.36 -26.09 6.88
C ARG A 140 16.67 -26.28 8.24
N GLN A 141 17.42 -26.36 9.33
CA GLN A 141 16.88 -26.44 10.69
C GLN A 141 16.01 -25.21 11.05
N ILE A 142 16.45 -24.01 10.68
CA ILE A 142 15.69 -22.77 10.87
C ILE A 142 14.40 -22.82 10.04
N MET A 143 14.49 -23.14 8.74
CA MET A 143 13.32 -23.24 7.86
C MET A 143 12.29 -24.24 8.40
N PHE A 144 12.76 -25.41 8.87
CA PHE A 144 11.91 -26.45 9.42
C PHE A 144 11.23 -26.03 10.73
N LEU A 145 12.01 -25.55 11.71
CA LEU A 145 11.49 -25.19 13.03
C LEU A 145 10.51 -24.02 12.93
N ASP A 146 10.92 -22.94 12.27
CA ASP A 146 10.13 -21.72 12.15
C ASP A 146 8.91 -21.96 11.25
N GLY A 147 9.06 -22.76 10.19
CA GLY A 147 7.94 -23.17 9.33
C GLY A 147 6.90 -23.98 10.09
N CYS A 148 7.32 -24.98 10.87
CA CYS A 148 6.40 -25.77 11.69
C CYS A 148 5.73 -24.93 12.77
N PHE A 149 6.45 -23.99 13.38
CA PHE A 149 5.90 -23.04 14.33
C PHE A 149 4.79 -22.19 13.70
N ILE A 150 5.05 -21.55 12.56
CA ILE A 150 4.05 -20.74 11.85
C ILE A 150 2.86 -21.59 11.43
N CYS A 151 3.08 -22.73 10.77
CA CYS A 151 1.98 -23.58 10.34
C CYS A 151 1.14 -24.08 11.52
N GLN A 152 1.75 -24.40 12.67
CA GLN A 152 1.02 -24.75 13.88
C GLN A 152 0.22 -23.58 14.44
N PHE A 153 0.84 -22.39 14.54
CA PHE A 153 0.19 -21.18 14.99
C PHE A 153 -1.04 -20.87 14.15
N LEU A 154 -0.92 -20.90 12.82
CA LEU A 154 -2.01 -20.63 11.90
C LEU A 154 -3.14 -21.67 11.99
N CYS A 155 -2.80 -22.95 12.19
CA CYS A 155 -3.78 -24.04 12.19
C CYS A 155 -4.43 -24.30 13.56
N ASP A 156 -3.89 -23.75 14.64
CA ASP A 156 -4.49 -23.88 15.96
C ASP A 156 -5.70 -22.97 16.13
N GLU A 157 -6.68 -23.44 16.89
CA GLU A 157 -7.86 -22.64 17.24
C GLU A 157 -7.41 -21.35 17.94
N TYR A 158 -7.92 -20.21 17.46
CA TYR A 158 -7.53 -18.87 17.93
C TYR A 158 -6.01 -18.67 17.99
N PHE A 159 -5.29 -19.12 16.95
CA PHE A 159 -3.85 -18.88 16.77
C PHE A 159 -2.96 -19.41 17.92
N GLY A 160 -3.30 -20.57 18.48
CA GLY A 160 -2.47 -21.20 19.50
C GLY A 160 -2.81 -20.79 20.94
N LEU A 161 -4.03 -20.27 21.19
CA LEU A 161 -4.59 -19.97 22.52
C LEU A 161 -4.48 -21.14 23.52
N SER A 162 -4.39 -22.38 23.03
CA SER A 162 -4.10 -23.56 23.87
C SER A 162 -2.67 -23.58 24.46
N THR A 163 -1.80 -22.65 24.08
CA THR A 163 -0.37 -22.65 24.39
C THR A 163 0.16 -21.28 24.78
N MET A 164 -0.45 -20.21 24.27
CA MET A 164 -0.07 -18.82 24.50
C MET A 164 -1.21 -18.05 25.16
N ASN A 165 -0.88 -16.98 25.88
CA ASN A 165 -1.88 -16.02 26.33
C ASN A 165 -2.22 -15.06 25.16
N PRO A 166 -3.31 -14.27 25.26
CA PRO A 166 -3.69 -13.33 24.20
C PRO A 166 -2.59 -12.33 23.81
N ASP A 167 -1.90 -11.74 24.79
CA ASP A 167 -0.84 -10.76 24.53
C ASP A 167 0.33 -11.34 23.71
N ASP A 168 0.72 -12.59 24.01
CA ASP A 168 1.73 -13.34 23.26
C ASP A 168 1.25 -13.61 21.82
N ILE A 169 -0.04 -13.90 21.61
CA ILE A 169 -0.63 -14.13 20.28
C ILE A 169 -0.57 -12.85 19.45
N ASP A 170 -0.95 -11.70 20.03
CA ASP A 170 -0.92 -10.42 19.32
C ASP A 170 0.52 -10.03 18.96
N ALA A 171 1.46 -10.19 19.91
CA ALA A 171 2.86 -9.92 19.67
C ALA A 171 3.47 -10.84 18.59
N VAL A 172 3.17 -12.14 18.62
CA VAL A 172 3.60 -13.10 17.59
C VAL A 172 2.97 -12.77 16.23
N SER A 173 1.71 -12.37 16.21
CA SER A 173 0.99 -12.04 14.97
C SER A 173 1.63 -10.84 14.25
N VAL A 174 2.00 -9.80 15.01
CA VAL A 174 2.73 -8.64 14.49
C VAL A 174 4.11 -9.07 13.99
N ASP A 175 4.86 -9.85 14.77
CA ASP A 175 6.19 -10.31 14.41
C ASP A 175 6.20 -11.16 13.12
N ILE A 176 5.20 -12.01 12.90
CA ILE A 176 5.04 -12.82 11.67
C ILE A 176 4.87 -11.94 10.42
N MET A 177 4.40 -10.70 10.56
CA MET A 177 4.13 -9.78 9.44
C MET A 177 5.28 -8.80 9.16
N LEU A 178 6.38 -8.82 9.92
CA LEU A 178 7.51 -7.91 9.68
C LEU A 178 8.33 -8.32 8.46
N LEU A 179 8.80 -7.35 7.66
CA LEU A 179 9.50 -7.62 6.39
C LEU A 179 10.80 -8.42 6.58
N GLU A 180 11.60 -8.10 7.60
CA GLU A 180 12.83 -8.84 7.90
C GLU A 180 12.59 -10.14 8.70
N ASN A 181 11.34 -10.47 9.04
CA ASN A 181 10.98 -11.63 9.85
C ASN A 181 10.11 -12.63 9.06
N GLN A 182 10.42 -12.79 7.77
CA GLN A 182 9.65 -13.62 6.84
C GLN A 182 10.31 -14.98 6.58
N LEU A 183 9.47 -15.96 6.26
CA LEU A 183 9.87 -17.21 5.61
C LEU A 183 9.37 -17.26 4.16
N PRO A 184 10.13 -17.87 3.25
CA PRO A 184 9.65 -18.29 1.94
C PRO A 184 8.33 -19.04 2.05
N PHE A 185 7.30 -18.57 1.36
CA PHE A 185 5.96 -19.15 1.39
C PHE A 185 5.96 -20.60 0.92
N GLU A 186 6.91 -20.97 0.06
CA GLU A 186 7.08 -22.35 -0.40
C GLU A 186 7.34 -23.33 0.74
N VAL A 187 8.08 -22.92 1.78
CA VAL A 187 8.30 -23.74 3.00
C VAL A 187 6.97 -23.99 3.70
N LEU A 188 6.16 -22.94 3.89
CA LEU A 188 4.84 -23.04 4.52
C LEU A 188 3.88 -23.91 3.69
N ARG A 189 3.86 -23.71 2.37
CA ARG A 189 3.05 -24.50 1.43
C ARG A 189 3.42 -25.98 1.49
N LYS A 190 4.71 -26.30 1.57
CA LYS A 190 5.19 -27.68 1.68
C LYS A 190 4.69 -28.33 2.98
N LEU A 191 4.86 -27.66 4.11
CA LEU A 191 4.42 -28.14 5.43
C LEU A 191 2.89 -28.30 5.51
N LEU A 192 2.13 -27.32 5.05
CA LEU A 192 0.66 -27.39 5.01
C LEU A 192 0.18 -28.51 4.08
N GLY A 193 0.88 -28.73 2.96
CA GLY A 193 0.62 -29.86 2.06
C GLY A 193 0.89 -31.22 2.69
N VAL A 194 1.83 -31.33 3.64
CA VAL A 194 2.02 -32.56 4.43
C VAL A 194 0.84 -32.77 5.39
N ARG A 195 0.34 -31.70 6.02
CA ARG A 195 -0.72 -31.80 7.03
C ARG A 195 -2.11 -32.07 6.45
N PHE A 196 -2.44 -31.46 5.31
CA PHE A 196 -3.79 -31.49 4.71
C PHE A 196 -3.85 -32.22 3.36
N ASN A 197 -2.75 -32.83 2.91
CA ASN A 197 -2.50 -33.34 1.56
C ASN A 197 -2.29 -32.25 0.50
N ALA A 198 -1.35 -32.50 -0.41
CA ALA A 198 -1.06 -31.61 -1.53
C ALA A 198 -2.25 -31.56 -2.50
N GLY A 199 -2.79 -30.36 -2.73
CA GLY A 199 -3.95 -30.13 -3.60
C GLY A 199 -5.26 -29.87 -2.85
N ASP A 200 -5.28 -30.01 -1.53
CA ASP A 200 -6.43 -29.57 -0.74
C ASP A 200 -6.44 -28.05 -0.60
N HIS A 201 -7.44 -27.39 -1.18
CA HIS A 201 -7.65 -25.95 -1.01
C HIS A 201 -7.84 -25.56 0.47
N GLN A 202 -8.28 -26.50 1.33
CA GLN A 202 -8.39 -26.29 2.77
C GLN A 202 -7.04 -26.01 3.44
N ALA A 203 -5.92 -26.45 2.85
CA ALA A 203 -4.59 -26.27 3.42
C ALA A 203 -4.20 -24.79 3.59
N LEU A 204 -4.78 -23.89 2.78
CA LEU A 204 -4.46 -22.46 2.79
C LEU A 204 -5.54 -21.61 3.48
N VAL A 205 -6.66 -22.21 3.89
CA VAL A 205 -7.72 -21.51 4.63
C VAL A 205 -7.18 -20.87 5.93
N PRO A 206 -6.37 -21.56 6.77
CA PRO A 206 -5.84 -20.95 7.98
C PRO A 206 -4.90 -19.76 7.69
N VAL A 207 -4.15 -19.83 6.58
CA VAL A 207 -3.30 -18.73 6.12
C VAL A 207 -4.15 -17.51 5.77
N LEU A 208 -5.18 -17.69 4.92
CA LEU A 208 -6.05 -16.59 4.50
C LEU A 208 -6.85 -16.02 5.68
N ALA A 209 -7.27 -16.84 6.63
CA ALA A 209 -7.92 -16.39 7.86
C ALA A 209 -6.98 -15.50 8.71
N PHE A 210 -5.71 -15.85 8.82
CA PHE A 210 -4.72 -15.01 9.49
C PHE A 210 -4.46 -13.68 8.75
N ILE A 211 -4.36 -13.73 7.42
CA ILE A 211 -4.24 -12.50 6.61
C ILE A 211 -5.46 -11.58 6.80
N GLN A 212 -6.65 -12.16 6.89
CA GLN A 212 -7.88 -11.40 7.19
C GLN A 212 -7.87 -10.83 8.61
N TYR A 213 -7.42 -11.61 9.60
CA TYR A 213 -7.28 -11.16 11.00
C TYR A 213 -6.36 -9.95 11.12
N MET A 214 -5.22 -9.96 10.42
CA MET A 214 -4.24 -8.87 10.44
C MET A 214 -4.61 -7.66 9.57
N SER A 215 -5.70 -7.74 8.80
CA SER A 215 -5.96 -6.72 7.78
C SER A 215 -6.70 -5.51 8.32
N PHE A 216 -6.06 -4.35 8.21
CA PHE A 216 -6.69 -3.04 8.37
C PHE A 216 -7.67 -2.68 7.23
N VAL A 217 -7.84 -3.55 6.21
CA VAL A 217 -8.83 -3.39 5.13
C VAL A 217 -9.81 -4.59 5.17
N PRO A 218 -10.70 -4.64 6.16
CA PRO A 218 -11.58 -5.78 6.35
C PRO A 218 -12.57 -5.93 5.18
N PRO A 219 -13.10 -7.14 4.94
CA PRO A 219 -14.20 -7.28 4.01
C PRO A 219 -15.46 -6.61 4.55
N ALA A 220 -16.25 -5.98 3.67
CA ALA A 220 -17.47 -5.31 4.12
C ALA A 220 -18.56 -6.28 4.60
N GLN A 221 -18.42 -7.56 4.23
CA GLN A 221 -19.26 -8.67 4.68
C GLN A 221 -18.35 -9.85 4.99
N ASN A 222 -18.72 -10.69 5.97
CA ASN A 222 -18.03 -11.95 6.24
C ASN A 222 -18.02 -12.78 4.95
N ILE A 223 -16.88 -12.81 4.26
CA ILE A 223 -16.74 -13.62 3.05
C ILE A 223 -16.74 -15.06 3.54
N SER A 224 -17.82 -15.79 3.21
CA SER A 224 -17.95 -17.19 3.62
C SER A 224 -16.87 -18.06 2.98
N ASP A 225 -16.35 -17.64 1.83
CA ASP A 225 -15.28 -18.31 1.10
C ASP A 225 -14.02 -17.43 1.07
N PRO A 226 -12.88 -17.88 1.62
CA PRO A 226 -11.64 -17.11 1.59
C PRO A 226 -11.18 -16.89 0.14
N PRO A 227 -10.49 -15.77 -0.18
CA PRO A 227 -10.13 -15.41 -1.55
C PRO A 227 -8.98 -16.28 -2.10
N MET A 228 -9.31 -17.51 -2.47
CA MET A 228 -8.36 -18.53 -2.93
C MET A 228 -7.59 -18.11 -4.19
N GLU A 229 -8.10 -17.16 -4.97
CA GLU A 229 -7.42 -16.57 -6.13
C GLU A 229 -6.05 -15.95 -5.76
N LEU A 230 -5.92 -15.42 -4.53
CA LEU A 230 -4.66 -14.81 -4.06
C LEU A 230 -3.51 -15.81 -3.93
N VAL A 231 -3.83 -17.10 -3.86
CA VAL A 231 -2.87 -18.19 -3.67
C VAL A 231 -2.85 -19.19 -4.83
N SER A 232 -3.80 -19.13 -5.78
CA SER A 232 -3.88 -20.02 -6.93
C SER A 232 -3.05 -19.57 -8.13
N ASP A 233 -3.06 -18.28 -8.44
CA ASP A 233 -2.61 -17.81 -9.75
C ASP A 233 -1.09 -17.66 -9.79
N GLN A 234 -0.49 -17.25 -8.66
CA GLN A 234 0.95 -17.06 -8.48
C GLN A 234 1.26 -17.19 -7.00
N THR A 235 2.14 -18.13 -6.64
CA THR A 235 2.52 -18.32 -5.24
C THR A 235 3.08 -17.02 -4.67
N PRO A 236 2.54 -16.53 -3.54
CA PRO A 236 3.17 -15.48 -2.77
C PRO A 236 4.62 -15.85 -2.47
N VAL A 237 5.48 -14.85 -2.37
CA VAL A 237 6.89 -15.05 -2.03
C VAL A 237 7.02 -15.39 -0.54
N HIS A 238 6.28 -14.69 0.31
CA HIS A 238 6.23 -14.85 1.76
C HIS A 238 4.87 -14.32 2.28
N LEU A 239 4.61 -14.39 3.59
CA LEU A 239 3.31 -14.00 4.19
C LEU A 239 3.01 -12.50 4.03
N LEU A 240 3.98 -11.63 4.24
CA LEU A 240 3.80 -10.19 4.04
C LEU A 240 3.49 -9.83 2.57
N HIS A 241 4.03 -10.57 1.58
CA HIS A 241 3.64 -10.40 0.18
C HIS A 241 2.20 -10.85 -0.06
N LEU A 242 1.76 -11.97 0.54
CA LEU A 242 0.34 -12.35 0.49
C LEU A 242 -0.56 -11.29 1.15
N PHE A 243 -0.11 -10.70 2.25
CA PHE A 243 -0.82 -9.61 2.92
C PHE A 243 -0.93 -8.37 2.02
N TRP A 244 0.17 -7.99 1.37
CA TRP A 244 0.18 -6.94 0.36
C TRP A 244 -0.83 -7.23 -0.76
N LYS A 245 -0.84 -8.44 -1.34
CA LYS A 245 -1.82 -8.82 -2.38
C LYS A 245 -3.27 -8.69 -1.88
N TYR A 246 -3.52 -9.12 -0.64
CA TYR A 246 -4.84 -9.03 -0.02
C TYR A 246 -5.29 -7.58 0.15
N VAL A 247 -4.43 -6.70 0.67
CA VAL A 247 -4.77 -5.29 0.91
C VAL A 247 -4.82 -4.49 -0.38
N ALA A 248 -3.88 -4.70 -1.31
CA ALA A 248 -3.82 -4.01 -2.59
C ALA A 248 -5.01 -4.41 -3.48
N CYS A 249 -5.16 -5.70 -3.76
CA CYS A 249 -5.93 -6.18 -4.92
C CYS A 249 -6.91 -7.30 -4.59
N ARG A 250 -7.72 -7.17 -3.52
CA ARG A 250 -8.81 -8.13 -3.25
C ARG A 250 -9.90 -8.02 -4.33
N LYS A 251 -9.78 -8.81 -5.40
CA LYS A 251 -10.89 -9.05 -6.35
C LYS A 251 -11.98 -9.87 -5.65
N GLY A 252 -12.87 -9.19 -4.95
CA GLY A 252 -14.09 -9.84 -4.46
C GLY A 252 -15.03 -10.06 -5.64
N GLY A 253 -15.02 -11.23 -6.27
CA GLY A 253 -16.11 -11.78 -7.10
C GLY A 253 -16.64 -10.95 -8.29
N ILE A 254 -16.13 -9.75 -8.54
CA ILE A 254 -16.43 -8.96 -9.72
C ILE A 254 -15.44 -9.44 -10.79
N GLN A 255 -15.84 -10.50 -11.50
CA GLN A 255 -15.48 -10.60 -12.91
C GLN A 255 -15.63 -9.20 -13.48
N ARG A 256 -14.59 -8.65 -14.10
CA ARG A 256 -14.79 -7.60 -15.09
C ARG A 256 -15.85 -8.16 -16.03
N ARG A 257 -17.12 -7.80 -15.83
CA ARG A 257 -18.12 -7.93 -16.86
C ARG A 257 -17.51 -7.12 -17.98
N SER A 258 -17.01 -7.82 -18.98
CA SER A 258 -17.02 -7.29 -20.33
C SER A 258 -18.42 -6.74 -20.51
N VAL A 259 -18.55 -5.43 -20.43
CA VAL A 259 -19.74 -4.76 -20.91
C VAL A 259 -19.64 -4.91 -22.41
N SER A 260 -20.11 -6.05 -22.91
CA SER A 260 -20.54 -6.18 -24.28
C SER A 260 -21.77 -5.30 -24.43
N SER A 261 -21.55 -4.08 -24.92
CA SER A 261 -22.58 -3.32 -25.62
C SER A 261 -21.91 -2.63 -26.80
N PRO A 262 -22.64 -2.56 -27.93
CA PRO A 262 -22.06 -2.69 -29.25
C PRO A 262 -21.40 -1.40 -29.73
N GLU A 263 -20.32 -1.61 -30.47
CA GLU A 263 -19.72 -0.76 -31.51
C GLU A 263 -20.38 0.62 -31.72
N GLN A 264 -19.70 1.66 -31.25
CA GLN A 264 -19.56 2.87 -32.04
C GLN A 264 -18.08 3.14 -32.22
N GLU A 265 -17.65 3.02 -33.48
CA GLU A 265 -16.33 3.39 -33.97
C GLU A 265 -16.06 4.86 -33.65
N GLU A 266 -15.09 5.13 -32.79
CA GLU A 266 -14.35 6.39 -32.83
C GLU A 266 -12.85 6.07 -32.76
N SER A 267 -12.25 6.13 -33.94
CA SER A 267 -10.87 6.51 -34.25
C SER A 267 -9.83 6.32 -33.14
N SER A 268 -8.93 5.37 -33.41
CA SER A 268 -7.57 5.31 -32.88
C SER A 268 -6.86 6.66 -32.95
N ASN A 269 -6.88 7.41 -31.85
CA ASN A 269 -5.85 8.39 -31.58
C ASN A 269 -4.84 7.73 -30.64
N LEU A 270 -3.61 7.61 -31.13
CA LEU A 270 -2.43 7.39 -30.31
C LEU A 270 -2.49 8.45 -29.21
N VAL A 271 -2.69 8.02 -27.97
CA VAL A 271 -2.49 8.90 -26.82
C VAL A 271 -0.99 9.15 -26.79
N GLU A 272 -0.59 10.29 -27.34
CA GLU A 272 0.68 10.92 -27.03
C GLU A 272 0.83 10.91 -25.51
N GLU A 273 2.00 10.51 -25.02
CA GLU A 273 2.41 10.78 -23.65
C GLU A 273 2.28 12.29 -23.43
N GLU A 274 1.12 12.71 -22.92
CA GLU A 274 0.92 14.08 -22.47
C GLU A 274 1.86 14.29 -21.29
N ASP A 275 2.93 15.03 -21.57
CA ASP A 275 3.80 15.74 -20.66
C ASP A 275 3.16 15.89 -19.27
N LEU A 276 3.68 15.13 -18.29
CA LEU A 276 3.39 15.27 -16.86
C LEU A 276 4.00 16.60 -16.38
N GLY A 277 3.51 17.70 -16.94
CA GLY A 277 3.89 19.04 -16.56
C GLY A 277 3.36 19.34 -15.17
N ASP A 278 4.27 19.81 -14.30
CA ASP A 278 4.07 20.41 -12.99
C ASP A 278 2.72 21.15 -12.88
N THR A 279 1.71 20.42 -12.46
CA THR A 279 0.51 21.01 -11.90
C THR A 279 0.58 20.69 -10.43
N ASN A 280 0.80 21.70 -9.59
CA ASN A 280 0.62 21.58 -8.14
C ASN A 280 -0.73 20.90 -7.88
N ILE A 281 -0.70 19.59 -7.62
CA ILE A 281 -1.89 18.81 -7.29
C ILE A 281 -2.27 19.30 -5.90
N ILE A 282 -3.34 20.09 -5.83
CA ILE A 282 -3.85 20.60 -4.56
C ILE A 282 -4.35 19.40 -3.77
N GLN A 283 -3.81 19.23 -2.57
CA GLN A 283 -4.27 18.25 -1.59
C GLN A 283 -5.53 18.80 -0.89
N TYR A 284 -6.49 17.93 -0.60
CA TYR A 284 -7.78 18.32 -0.04
C TYR A 284 -8.15 17.39 1.11
N GLY A 285 -8.46 17.99 2.27
CA GLY A 285 -9.00 17.28 3.43
C GLY A 285 -10.41 16.73 3.16
N ALA A 286 -10.78 15.62 3.81
CA ALA A 286 -12.10 15.03 3.62
C ALA A 286 -13.24 15.99 3.99
N ASN A 287 -13.03 16.86 4.99
CA ASN A 287 -13.97 17.92 5.34
C ASN A 287 -14.12 18.97 4.22
N GLU A 288 -13.02 19.36 3.56
CA GLU A 288 -13.05 20.30 2.44
C GLU A 288 -13.73 19.71 1.21
N LEU A 289 -13.47 18.43 0.93
CA LEU A 289 -14.13 17.69 -0.14
C LEU A 289 -15.63 17.60 0.10
N LYS A 290 -16.04 17.30 1.34
CA LYS A 290 -17.46 17.30 1.73
C LYS A 290 -18.12 18.67 1.52
N ASN A 291 -17.40 19.76 1.84
CA ASN A 291 -17.88 21.12 1.59
C ASN A 291 -17.87 21.50 0.11
N SER A 292 -17.24 20.70 -0.75
CA SER A 292 -17.19 20.88 -2.21
C SER A 292 -18.18 19.98 -2.95
N ALA A 293 -19.23 19.50 -2.27
CA ALA A 293 -20.24 18.57 -2.79
C ALA A 293 -19.66 17.22 -3.28
N ILE A 294 -18.51 16.81 -2.71
CA ILE A 294 -17.95 15.47 -2.90
C ILE A 294 -18.38 14.59 -1.72
N TYR A 295 -19.08 13.51 -2.05
CA TYR A 295 -19.62 12.56 -1.10
C TYR A 295 -18.72 11.33 -0.99
N PHE A 296 -18.67 10.77 0.22
CA PHE A 296 -17.88 9.59 0.53
C PHE A 296 -18.79 8.36 0.55
N GLU A 297 -18.37 7.30 -0.12
CA GLU A 297 -19.11 6.04 -0.19
C GLU A 297 -18.17 4.86 0.07
N ARG A 298 -18.58 3.94 0.93
CA ARG A 298 -17.84 2.70 1.22
C ARG A 298 -17.98 1.72 0.05
N ILE A 299 -16.88 1.12 -0.40
CA ILE A 299 -16.96 -0.05 -1.31
C ILE A 299 -17.17 -1.34 -0.51
N ASN A 300 -18.00 -2.23 -1.05
CA ASN A 300 -18.35 -3.49 -0.38
C ASN A 300 -17.31 -4.60 -0.60
N SER A 301 -16.52 -4.49 -1.66
CA SER A 301 -15.53 -5.48 -2.08
C SER A 301 -14.38 -4.77 -2.79
N GLY A 302 -13.14 -5.16 -2.50
CA GLY A 302 -11.96 -4.49 -3.06
C GLY A 302 -10.86 -4.33 -2.01
N GLY A 303 -9.64 -4.17 -2.50
CA GLY A 303 -8.53 -3.61 -1.75
C GLY A 303 -8.40 -2.11 -2.00
N VAL A 304 -7.25 -1.53 -1.65
CA VAL A 304 -6.97 -0.10 -1.82
C VAL A 304 -6.91 0.34 -3.29
N THR A 305 -6.64 -0.58 -4.23
CA THR A 305 -6.65 -0.29 -5.67
C THR A 305 -8.08 -0.16 -6.23
N HIS A 306 -9.11 -0.37 -5.42
CA HIS A 306 -10.50 -0.22 -5.86
C HIS A 306 -11.09 1.15 -5.48
N THR A 307 -10.26 2.05 -4.93
CA THR A 307 -10.62 3.45 -4.71
C THR A 307 -10.95 4.11 -6.06
N THR A 308 -12.09 4.79 -6.15
CA THR A 308 -12.52 5.46 -7.38
C THR A 308 -13.15 6.82 -7.09
N PHE A 309 -12.99 7.75 -8.02
CA PHE A 309 -13.72 9.01 -8.00
C PHE A 309 -14.62 9.10 -9.23
N GLN A 310 -15.83 9.61 -9.02
CA GLN A 310 -16.77 9.87 -10.11
C GLN A 310 -17.39 11.24 -9.92
N SER A 311 -17.23 12.11 -10.90
CA SER A 311 -17.92 13.39 -10.98
C SER A 311 -19.19 13.25 -11.81
N LYS A 312 -20.35 13.66 -11.28
CA LYS A 312 -21.58 13.85 -12.06
C LYS A 312 -22.21 15.21 -11.78
N CYS A 313 -22.38 16.00 -12.83
CA CYS A 313 -22.93 17.35 -12.75
C CYS A 313 -22.17 18.23 -11.74
N ILE A 314 -22.77 18.50 -10.59
CA ILE A 314 -22.30 19.38 -9.51
C ILE A 314 -21.78 18.61 -8.29
N SER A 315 -21.85 17.28 -8.31
CA SER A 315 -21.48 16.43 -7.18
C SER A 315 -20.42 15.41 -7.58
N GLY A 316 -19.56 15.07 -6.64
CA GLY A 316 -18.59 13.99 -6.78
C GLY A 316 -18.89 12.86 -5.82
N TRP A 317 -18.45 11.65 -6.16
CA TRP A 317 -18.48 10.49 -5.27
C TRP A 317 -17.09 9.89 -5.21
N LEU A 318 -16.49 9.94 -4.02
CA LEU A 318 -15.23 9.28 -3.71
C LEU A 318 -15.53 7.97 -2.98
N ARG A 319 -15.21 6.87 -3.64
CA ARG A 319 -15.42 5.51 -3.14
C ARG A 319 -14.13 4.95 -2.59
N LEU A 320 -14.14 4.49 -1.33
CA LEU A 320 -12.97 3.98 -0.61
C LEU A 320 -13.28 2.62 0.06
N PRO A 321 -12.28 1.74 0.20
CA PRO A 321 -12.41 0.56 1.06
C PRO A 321 -12.66 0.94 2.52
N PRO A 322 -13.32 0.08 3.31
CA PRO A 322 -13.32 0.23 4.76
C PRO A 322 -11.91 0.06 5.31
N ILE A 323 -11.62 0.80 6.38
CA ILE A 323 -10.32 0.86 7.05
C ILE A 323 -10.59 0.75 8.55
N ASP A 324 -9.97 -0.24 9.19
CA ASP A 324 -9.95 -0.37 10.64
C ASP A 324 -8.59 0.10 11.13
N VAL A 325 -8.56 1.11 12.00
CA VAL A 325 -7.33 1.68 12.56
C VAL A 325 -7.19 1.24 14.00
N ASP A 326 -6.14 0.48 14.29
CA ASP A 326 -5.77 -0.02 15.61
C ASP A 326 -4.25 0.18 15.88
N ASP A 327 -3.77 -0.30 17.02
CA ASP A 327 -2.38 -0.13 17.46
C ASP A 327 -1.36 -0.89 16.60
N THR A 328 -1.81 -1.83 15.75
CA THR A 328 -0.95 -2.58 14.82
C THR A 328 -0.86 -1.91 13.44
N THR A 329 -1.82 -1.04 13.13
CA THR A 329 -2.01 -0.47 11.79
C THR A 329 -0.78 0.29 11.29
N GLU A 330 -0.12 1.09 12.14
CA GLU A 330 1.10 1.81 11.76
C GLU A 330 2.22 0.85 11.37
N CYS A 331 2.44 -0.19 12.19
CA CYS A 331 3.45 -1.21 11.95
C CYS A 331 3.20 -1.93 10.61
N MET A 332 1.93 -2.29 10.34
CA MET A 332 1.54 -2.96 9.11
C MET A 332 1.76 -2.07 7.88
N LEU A 333 1.35 -0.80 7.94
CA LEU A 333 1.57 0.17 6.87
C LEU A 333 3.05 0.38 6.56
N LEU A 334 3.89 0.54 7.59
CA LEU A 334 5.32 0.74 7.42
C LEU A 334 6.02 -0.47 6.80
N ASN A 335 5.67 -1.70 7.22
CA ASN A 335 6.25 -2.92 6.65
C ASN A 335 5.79 -3.18 5.21
N LEU A 336 4.52 -2.91 4.89
CA LEU A 336 4.01 -3.00 3.52
C LEU A 336 4.64 -1.92 2.61
N ALA A 337 4.76 -0.69 3.09
CA ALA A 337 5.40 0.39 2.34
C ALA A 337 6.91 0.12 2.11
N ALA A 338 7.59 -0.46 3.09
CA ALA A 338 8.97 -0.91 2.92
C ALA A 338 9.07 -2.06 1.90
N TYR A 339 8.12 -2.99 1.90
CA TYR A 339 8.02 -4.02 0.88
C TYR A 339 7.82 -3.40 -0.53
N GLU A 340 6.94 -2.41 -0.68
CA GLU A 340 6.77 -1.69 -1.95
C GLU A 340 8.02 -0.91 -2.39
N ALA A 341 8.76 -0.32 -1.45
CA ALA A 341 9.96 0.44 -1.76
C ALA A 341 11.16 -0.43 -2.16
N TYR A 342 11.30 -1.63 -1.56
CA TYR A 342 12.53 -2.42 -1.66
C TYR A 342 12.34 -3.85 -2.18
N GLY A 343 11.19 -4.48 -1.94
CA GLY A 343 10.89 -5.87 -2.34
C GLY A 343 10.15 -6.00 -3.66
N SER A 344 9.46 -4.94 -4.09
CA SER A 344 8.58 -4.94 -5.27
C SER A 344 9.30 -5.05 -6.62
N ASN A 345 10.63 -5.01 -6.66
CA ASN A 345 11.38 -5.23 -7.90
C ASN A 345 11.24 -6.68 -8.43
N PHE A 346 10.73 -7.61 -7.61
CA PHE A 346 10.35 -8.98 -7.99
C PHE A 346 8.92 -9.13 -8.49
N ILE A 347 8.18 -8.04 -8.56
CA ILE A 347 6.86 -8.04 -9.17
C ILE A 347 7.04 -8.18 -10.68
N THR A 348 7.05 -9.42 -11.15
CA THR A 348 7.37 -9.78 -12.54
C THR A 348 6.13 -9.71 -13.45
N ASN A 349 4.95 -9.86 -12.87
CA ASN A 349 3.71 -9.98 -13.65
C ASN A 349 3.00 -8.64 -13.81
N ALA A 350 2.44 -8.43 -15.00
CA ALA A 350 1.88 -7.14 -15.42
C ALA A 350 0.77 -6.62 -14.47
N ALA A 351 -0.06 -7.50 -13.93
CA ALA A 351 -1.13 -7.12 -13.00
C ALA A 351 -0.59 -6.54 -11.69
N ASP A 352 0.40 -7.20 -11.08
CA ASP A 352 0.99 -6.74 -9.83
C ASP A 352 1.88 -5.47 -10.06
N LYS A 353 2.42 -5.27 -11.28
CA LYS A 353 3.23 -4.09 -11.63
C LYS A 353 2.43 -2.79 -11.58
N ASP A 354 1.17 -2.82 -12.03
CA ASP A 354 0.29 -1.65 -11.98
C ASP A 354 -0.03 -1.24 -10.53
N ASP A 355 0.04 -2.20 -9.61
CA ASP A 355 -0.28 -2.04 -8.19
C ASP A 355 0.97 -1.81 -7.32
N LYS A 356 2.17 -1.71 -7.90
CA LYS A 356 3.47 -1.62 -7.19
C LYS A 356 3.53 -0.61 -6.03
N PHE A 357 2.79 0.50 -6.15
CA PHE A 357 2.76 1.61 -5.19
C PHE A 357 1.37 1.78 -4.56
N ALA A 358 0.55 0.73 -4.55
CA ALA A 358 -0.82 0.79 -4.08
C ALA A 358 -0.92 1.21 -2.62
N ILE A 359 -0.05 0.68 -1.75
CA ILE A 359 -0.07 0.95 -0.31
C ILE A 359 0.50 2.34 -0.04
N THR A 360 1.69 2.68 -0.56
CA THR A 360 2.29 4.00 -0.33
C THR A 360 1.40 5.12 -0.86
N SER A 361 0.87 5.01 -2.08
CA SER A 361 -0.05 6.01 -2.62
C SER A 361 -1.36 6.10 -1.85
N PHE A 362 -1.88 4.97 -1.36
CA PHE A 362 -3.04 4.99 -0.49
C PHE A 362 -2.74 5.68 0.84
N MET A 363 -1.58 5.44 1.45
CA MET A 363 -1.15 6.13 2.68
C MET A 363 -1.10 7.64 2.45
N PHE A 364 -0.47 8.11 1.36
CA PHE A 364 -0.45 9.54 1.02
C PHE A 364 -1.85 10.09 0.76
N PHE A 365 -2.72 9.34 0.09
CA PHE A 365 -4.09 9.75 -0.14
C PHE A 365 -4.88 9.87 1.17
N MET A 366 -4.69 8.92 2.08
CA MET A 366 -5.30 8.96 3.41
C MET A 366 -4.75 10.11 4.25
N THR A 367 -3.45 10.40 4.23
CA THR A 367 -2.86 11.57 4.88
C THR A 367 -3.52 12.86 4.40
N ASP A 368 -3.78 12.98 3.10
CA ASP A 368 -4.43 14.16 2.54
C ASP A 368 -5.90 14.26 2.95
N LEU A 369 -6.64 13.14 2.95
CA LEU A 369 -8.03 13.10 3.43
C LEU A 369 -8.13 13.37 4.94
N LEU A 370 -7.16 12.91 5.71
CA LEU A 370 -7.08 13.00 7.17
C LEU A 370 -6.20 14.16 7.62
N ASP A 371 -6.39 15.33 7.02
CA ASP A 371 -5.68 16.56 7.42
C ASP A 371 -5.94 16.94 8.90
N ASN A 372 -7.14 16.67 9.41
CA ASN A 372 -7.54 16.98 10.77
C ASN A 372 -8.64 16.02 11.28
N SER A 373 -8.98 16.11 12.57
CA SER A 373 -9.95 15.22 13.21
C SER A 373 -11.38 15.35 12.66
N GLU A 374 -11.75 16.45 12.00
CA GLU A 374 -13.02 16.55 11.28
C GLU A 374 -13.03 15.66 10.03
N GLY A 375 -11.88 15.53 9.34
CA GLY A 375 -11.71 14.57 8.24
C GLY A 375 -11.96 13.13 8.69
N VAL A 376 -11.45 12.74 9.86
CA VAL A 376 -11.71 11.42 10.47
C VAL A 376 -13.21 11.22 10.71
N LYS A 377 -13.91 12.21 11.27
CA LYS A 377 -15.37 12.15 11.51
C LYS A 377 -16.16 12.01 10.21
N VAL A 378 -15.72 12.65 9.13
CA VAL A 378 -16.36 12.52 7.81
C VAL A 378 -16.27 11.07 7.31
N LEU A 379 -15.11 10.43 7.42
CA LEU A 379 -14.93 9.04 7.00
C LEU A 379 -15.63 8.04 7.93
N GLN A 380 -15.66 8.30 9.24
CA GLN A 380 -16.45 7.53 10.22
C GLN A 380 -17.95 7.56 9.89
N ALA A 381 -18.49 8.75 9.59
CA ALA A 381 -19.90 8.91 9.22
C ALA A 381 -20.26 8.19 7.91
N ALA A 382 -19.28 7.98 7.02
CA ALA A 382 -19.45 7.22 5.78
C ALA A 382 -19.17 5.71 5.96
N HIS A 383 -18.88 5.25 7.17
CA HIS A 383 -18.45 3.86 7.48
C HIS A 383 -17.23 3.40 6.68
N ILE A 384 -16.34 4.35 6.35
CA ILE A 384 -15.07 4.10 5.66
C ILE A 384 -13.95 3.90 6.67
N LEU A 385 -13.97 4.61 7.80
CA LEU A 385 -12.92 4.51 8.82
C LEU A 385 -13.54 4.12 10.16
N ASN A 386 -13.05 3.04 10.76
CA ASN A 386 -13.35 2.65 12.14
C ASN A 386 -12.11 2.92 13.00
N ASN A 387 -12.27 3.69 14.07
CA ASN A 387 -11.19 3.99 15.01
C ASN A 387 -11.29 2.99 16.18
N ASN A 388 -10.41 1.99 16.16
CA ASN A 388 -10.27 0.94 17.16
C ASN A 388 -9.05 1.14 18.07
N LEU A 389 -8.40 2.31 18.01
CA LEU A 389 -7.34 2.67 18.97
C LEU A 389 -7.89 2.67 20.40
N GLU A 390 -7.08 2.26 21.37
CA GLU A 390 -7.48 2.24 22.79
C GLU A 390 -7.96 3.61 23.28
N SER A 391 -7.33 4.69 22.82
CA SER A 391 -7.66 6.07 23.20
C SER A 391 -8.98 6.57 22.61
N GLN A 392 -9.46 5.92 21.54
CA GLN A 392 -10.57 6.38 20.68
C GLN A 392 -10.41 7.83 20.19
N ASN A 393 -9.17 8.34 20.17
CA ASN A 393 -8.88 9.73 19.85
C ASN A 393 -8.63 9.92 18.36
N ASN A 394 -9.48 10.70 17.69
CA ASN A 394 -9.35 10.97 16.26
C ASN A 394 -8.06 11.74 15.92
N GLU A 395 -7.47 12.49 16.84
CA GLU A 395 -6.18 13.17 16.60
C GLU A 395 -5.00 12.18 16.51
N GLU A 396 -5.11 11.01 17.14
CA GLU A 396 -4.08 9.96 17.02
C GLU A 396 -4.14 9.27 15.67
N VAL A 397 -5.34 9.05 15.13
CA VAL A 397 -5.53 8.55 13.76
C VAL A 397 -4.87 9.48 12.74
N VAL A 398 -5.06 10.80 12.87
CA VAL A 398 -4.40 11.80 12.00
C VAL A 398 -2.88 11.67 12.13
N LYS A 399 -2.35 11.70 13.36
CA LYS A 399 -0.90 11.59 13.60
C LYS A 399 -0.29 10.33 12.99
N LEU A 400 -0.97 9.18 13.11
CA LEU A 400 -0.52 7.91 12.57
C LEU A 400 -0.24 8.00 11.07
N PHE A 401 -1.20 8.48 10.26
CA PHE A 401 -1.01 8.56 8.80
C PHE A 401 0.07 9.58 8.41
N HIS A 402 0.10 10.75 9.07
CA HIS A 402 1.13 11.76 8.86
C HIS A 402 2.55 11.26 9.21
N GLN A 403 2.68 10.48 10.30
CA GLN A 403 3.95 9.89 10.71
C GLN A 403 4.38 8.79 9.75
N ALA A 404 3.48 7.86 9.41
CA ALA A 404 3.78 6.73 8.53
C ALA A 404 4.24 7.17 7.12
N THR A 405 3.72 8.28 6.60
CA THR A 405 4.07 8.79 5.26
C THR A 405 5.38 9.58 5.20
N ARG A 406 5.89 10.08 6.34
CA ARG A 406 7.07 10.97 6.39
C ARG A 406 8.36 10.33 5.85
N TYR A 407 8.43 9.01 5.84
CA TYR A 407 9.65 8.25 5.53
C TYR A 407 9.70 7.70 4.10
N PHE A 408 8.62 7.88 3.36
CA PHE A 408 8.50 7.43 1.99
C PHE A 408 8.38 8.63 1.06
N THR A 409 8.81 8.47 -0.19
CA THR A 409 8.73 9.52 -1.21
C THR A 409 8.04 9.06 -2.49
N GLN A 410 7.60 7.79 -2.51
CA GLN A 410 7.08 7.14 -3.71
C GLN A 410 5.54 7.13 -3.66
N ASP A 411 4.91 8.21 -4.15
CA ASP A 411 3.46 8.29 -4.46
C ASP A 411 3.27 8.20 -5.99
N ASN A 412 3.56 7.01 -6.53
CA ASN A 412 3.67 6.80 -7.97
C ASN A 412 2.57 5.91 -8.56
N SER A 413 1.50 5.62 -7.80
CA SER A 413 0.35 4.92 -8.36
C SER A 413 -0.36 5.79 -9.39
N VAL A 414 -0.39 5.33 -10.64
CA VAL A 414 -1.11 5.98 -11.74
C VAL A 414 -2.58 6.21 -11.39
N GLN A 415 -3.19 5.26 -10.67
CA GLN A 415 -4.58 5.36 -10.25
C GLN A 415 -4.81 6.51 -9.26
N TYR A 416 -4.02 6.60 -8.20
CA TYR A 416 -4.18 7.67 -7.20
C TYR A 416 -3.85 9.04 -7.79
N GLN A 417 -2.83 9.14 -8.66
CA GLN A 417 -2.55 10.37 -9.40
C GLN A 417 -3.73 10.82 -10.25
N LYS A 418 -4.35 9.88 -10.99
CA LYS A 418 -5.57 10.15 -11.76
C LYS A 418 -6.73 10.63 -10.88
N ILE A 419 -6.99 9.94 -9.77
CA ILE A 419 -8.06 10.31 -8.81
C ILE A 419 -7.84 11.73 -8.29
N ARG A 420 -6.62 12.07 -7.87
CA ARG A 420 -6.27 13.41 -7.39
C ARG A 420 -6.48 14.48 -8.46
N LYS A 421 -6.09 14.20 -9.71
CA LYS A 421 -6.31 15.10 -10.85
C LYS A 421 -7.80 15.33 -11.08
N GLU A 422 -8.60 14.28 -11.08
CA GLU A 422 -10.05 14.38 -11.27
C GLU A 422 -10.73 15.15 -10.13
N ILE A 423 -10.34 14.91 -8.88
CA ILE A 423 -10.79 15.68 -7.70
C ILE A 423 -10.41 17.16 -7.87
N SER A 424 -9.16 17.46 -8.21
CA SER A 424 -8.70 18.83 -8.42
C SER A 424 -9.48 19.53 -9.54
N CYS A 425 -9.77 18.84 -10.64
CA CYS A 425 -10.60 19.36 -11.73
C CYS A 425 -12.03 19.66 -11.26
N HIS A 426 -12.63 18.78 -10.45
CA HIS A 426 -13.95 19.03 -9.86
C HIS A 426 -13.93 20.26 -8.93
N CYS A 427 -12.91 20.37 -8.08
CA CYS A 427 -12.74 21.45 -7.10
C CYS A 427 -12.32 22.80 -7.72
N LYS A 428 -11.79 22.83 -8.95
CA LYS A 428 -11.46 24.08 -9.66
C LYS A 428 -12.68 24.74 -10.30
N ASP A 429 -13.73 23.96 -10.59
CA ASP A 429 -14.97 24.47 -11.18
C ASP A 429 -15.82 25.19 -10.11
N ARG A 430 -15.44 26.44 -9.82
CA ARG A 430 -16.08 27.28 -8.78
C ARG A 430 -17.58 27.48 -9.00
N VAL A 431 -18.06 27.37 -10.24
CA VAL A 431 -19.50 27.48 -10.55
C VAL A 431 -20.21 26.21 -10.11
N LYS A 432 -19.68 25.02 -10.45
CA LYS A 432 -20.26 23.74 -9.99
C LYS A 432 -20.31 23.64 -8.47
N ILE A 433 -19.24 24.02 -7.77
CA ILE A 433 -19.17 23.92 -6.30
C ILE A 433 -20.17 24.87 -5.64
N LYS A 434 -20.26 26.13 -6.09
CA LYS A 434 -21.23 27.09 -5.54
C LYS A 434 -22.68 26.64 -5.76
N VAL A 435 -22.98 26.08 -6.93
CA VAL A 435 -24.32 25.55 -7.22
C VAL A 435 -24.60 24.30 -6.39
N GLY A 436 -23.63 23.39 -6.25
CA GLY A 436 -23.76 22.17 -5.46
C GLY A 436 -23.98 22.45 -3.98
N THR A 437 -23.12 23.28 -3.37
CA THR A 437 -23.25 23.69 -1.96
C THR A 437 -24.59 24.38 -1.68
N TRP A 438 -25.00 25.30 -2.56
CA TRP A 438 -26.31 25.95 -2.46
C TRP A 438 -27.45 24.93 -2.56
N MET A 439 -27.38 23.98 -3.51
CA MET A 439 -28.40 22.94 -3.65
C MET A 439 -28.48 22.03 -2.42
N ASP A 440 -27.36 21.70 -1.79
CA ASP A 440 -27.33 20.90 -0.57
C ASP A 440 -27.96 21.64 0.61
N GLU A 441 -27.70 22.94 0.74
CA GLU A 441 -28.34 23.79 1.74
C GLU A 441 -29.85 23.91 1.52
N VAL A 442 -30.29 24.07 0.26
CA VAL A 442 -31.70 24.06 -0.12
C VAL A 442 -32.35 22.72 0.22
N ARG A 443 -31.68 21.60 -0.11
CA ARG A 443 -32.17 20.26 0.21
C ARG A 443 -32.33 20.07 1.71
N LYS A 444 -31.32 20.45 2.51
CA LYS A 444 -31.36 20.32 3.97
C LYS A 444 -32.41 21.22 4.63
N THR A 445 -32.62 22.42 4.10
CA THR A 445 -33.53 23.40 4.74
C THR A 445 -34.98 23.15 4.34
N TYR A 446 -35.22 22.90 3.06
CA TYR A 446 -36.57 22.85 2.50
C TYR A 446 -37.10 21.45 2.26
N PHE A 447 -36.24 20.46 2.00
CA PHE A 447 -36.65 19.08 1.69
C PHE A 447 -36.39 18.08 2.81
N SER A 448 -35.79 18.50 3.94
CA SER A 448 -35.66 17.65 5.12
C SER A 448 -36.89 17.64 6.03
N SER A 449 -37.76 18.64 5.91
CA SER A 449 -39.02 18.71 6.65
C SER A 449 -40.20 18.60 5.67
N PRO A 450 -41.14 17.65 5.87
CA PRO A 450 -42.31 17.52 5.01
C PRO A 450 -43.13 18.81 4.89
N TRP A 451 -43.23 19.59 5.99
CA TRP A 451 -43.95 20.86 6.02
C TRP A 451 -43.27 21.95 5.21
N ALA A 452 -41.94 22.04 5.29
CA ALA A 452 -41.17 23.00 4.50
C ALA A 452 -41.26 22.66 3.00
N ALA A 453 -41.23 21.37 2.65
CA ALA A 453 -41.38 20.92 1.28
C ALA A 453 -42.76 21.31 0.71
N ILE A 454 -43.84 21.06 1.46
CA ILE A 454 -45.20 21.46 1.07
C ILE A 454 -45.29 22.98 0.91
N ALA A 455 -44.71 23.76 1.81
CA ALA A 455 -44.70 25.22 1.72
C ALA A 455 -43.99 25.73 0.46
N VAL A 456 -42.87 25.11 0.08
CA VAL A 456 -42.16 25.42 -1.17
C VAL A 456 -43.02 25.08 -2.39
N PHE A 457 -43.67 23.91 -2.42
CA PHE A 457 -44.57 23.54 -3.52
C PHE A 457 -45.77 24.47 -3.63
N ALA A 458 -46.40 24.82 -2.51
CA ALA A 458 -47.52 25.75 -2.47
C ALA A 458 -47.11 27.15 -2.97
N SER A 459 -45.93 27.63 -2.57
CA SER A 459 -45.38 28.91 -3.01
C SER A 459 -45.06 28.91 -4.51
N ALA A 460 -44.45 27.84 -5.02
CA ALA A 460 -44.17 27.67 -6.45
C ALA A 460 -45.45 27.61 -7.29
N LEU A 461 -46.47 26.89 -6.82
CA LEU A 461 -47.78 26.84 -7.46
C LEU A 461 -48.45 28.22 -7.48
N ALA A 462 -48.41 28.95 -6.36
CA ALA A 462 -48.97 30.30 -6.28
C ALA A 462 -48.27 31.27 -7.25
N LEU A 463 -46.95 31.20 -7.39
CA LEU A 463 -46.19 31.98 -8.37
C LEU A 463 -46.56 31.62 -9.81
N ALA A 464 -46.68 30.33 -10.12
CA ALA A 464 -47.08 29.87 -11.45
C ALA A 464 -48.49 30.34 -11.81
N LEU A 465 -49.43 30.28 -10.86
CA LEU A 465 -50.78 30.82 -11.04
C LEU A 465 -50.76 32.34 -11.24
N THR A 466 -49.94 33.07 -10.49
CA THR A 466 -49.80 34.53 -10.63
C THR A 466 -49.23 34.90 -12.00
N ALA A 467 -48.23 34.15 -12.48
CA ALA A 467 -47.66 34.34 -13.82
C ALA A 467 -48.71 34.07 -14.91
N ALA A 468 -49.49 32.99 -14.77
CA ALA A 468 -50.58 32.67 -15.70
C ALA A 468 -51.67 33.76 -15.70
N GLN A 469 -52.08 34.24 -14.51
CA GLN A 469 -53.03 35.36 -14.39
C GLN A 469 -52.50 36.61 -15.07
N THR A 470 -51.23 36.96 -14.85
CA THR A 470 -50.57 38.11 -15.49
C THR A 470 -50.52 37.97 -17.00
N TYR A 471 -50.21 36.77 -17.50
CA TYR A 471 -50.19 36.47 -18.93
C TYR A 471 -51.57 36.66 -19.58
N PHE A 472 -52.63 36.11 -18.98
CA PHE A 472 -54.00 36.28 -19.48
C PHE A 472 -54.52 37.71 -19.35
N ALA A 473 -54.04 38.49 -18.37
CA ALA A 473 -54.36 39.91 -18.24
C ALA A 473 -53.71 40.78 -19.32
N ILE A 474 -52.48 40.44 -19.74
CA ILE A 474 -51.75 41.15 -20.81
C ILE A 474 -52.24 40.75 -22.19
N TYR A 475 -52.59 39.47 -22.39
CA TYR A 475 -53.12 38.93 -23.64
C TYR A 475 -54.57 38.42 -23.45
N PRO A 476 -55.54 39.32 -23.22
CA PRO A 476 -56.93 38.92 -23.15
C PRO A 476 -57.34 38.34 -24.49
N ARG A 477 -57.94 37.14 -24.45
CA ARG A 477 -58.41 36.45 -25.66
C ARG A 477 -59.50 37.32 -26.29
N ASN A 478 -59.24 37.88 -27.48
CA ASN A 478 -60.26 38.57 -28.27
C ASN A 478 -61.41 37.59 -28.52
N GLN A 479 -62.49 37.72 -27.75
CA GLN A 479 -63.77 37.15 -28.12
C GLN A 479 -64.25 37.96 -29.32
N ASN A 480 -64.05 37.42 -30.51
CA ASN A 480 -64.83 37.81 -31.67
C ASN A 480 -66.30 37.61 -31.28
N ARG A 481 -67.01 38.71 -31.01
CA ARG A 481 -68.46 38.75 -30.97
C ARG A 481 -68.95 38.40 -32.38
N GLU A 482 -69.81 37.39 -32.45
CA GLU A 482 -70.70 37.13 -33.59
C GLU A 482 -71.54 38.38 -33.92
#